data_AF-A0A7C1K882-F1
#
_entry.id   AF-A0A7C1K882-F1
#
_cell.length_a   1.000
_cell.length_b   1.000
_cell.length_c   1.000
_cell.angle_alpha   90.00
_cell.angle_beta   90.00
_cell.angle_gamma   90.00
#
_symmetry.space_group_name_H-M   'P 1'
#
loop_
_entity.id
_entity.type
_entity.pdbx_description
1 polymer ?
#
loop_
_entity_poly.entity_id
_entity_poly.type
_entity_poly.pdbx_seq_one_letter_code
_entity_poly.pdbx_strand_id
1 'polypeptide(L)'
;MGDIYCTVCGEPWDAYGVKHGDMAPDEAHRFLRGEGCPACHFGTKCRACNGTGKKKCLFCYGTGKVKVKEAQYYWDYTGRYHLVQKAEFEPCLECKGTGFLGDPCPTCGGTGKPSGGDPLEAAISEIEASDEDAIEILHRRRLLKW
;
A
#
# COMPACT_ATOMS: atom_id res chain seq x y z
N MET A 1 -7.23 -2.55 35.36
CA MET A 1 -7.74 -2.63 33.97
C MET A 1 -6.54 -3.00 33.12
N GLY A 2 -6.64 -4.02 32.28
CA GLY A 2 -5.49 -4.52 31.51
C GLY A 2 -5.44 -3.89 30.12
N ASP A 3 -4.23 -3.79 29.56
CA ASP A 3 -4.03 -3.35 28.17
C ASP A 3 -4.63 -4.36 27.19
N ILE A 4 -5.20 -3.86 26.09
CA ILE A 4 -5.68 -4.64 24.96
C ILE A 4 -4.62 -4.56 23.86
N TYR A 5 -4.14 -5.70 23.38
CA TYR A 5 -3.15 -5.75 22.32
C TYR A 5 -3.84 -5.84 20.95
N CYS A 6 -3.37 -5.05 19.99
CA CYS A 6 -3.85 -5.12 18.62
C CYS A 6 -3.53 -6.50 18.01
N THR A 7 -4.52 -7.19 17.47
CA THR A 7 -4.37 -8.50 16.81
C THR A 7 -3.54 -8.45 15.53
N VAL A 8 -3.38 -7.26 14.93
CA VAL A 8 -2.70 -7.07 13.64
C VAL A 8 -1.25 -6.64 13.81
N CYS A 9 -0.98 -5.60 14.63
CA CYS A 9 0.37 -5.07 14.83
C CYS A 9 0.99 -5.38 16.19
N GLY A 10 0.21 -5.88 17.16
CA GLY A 10 0.70 -6.18 18.51
C GLY A 10 0.89 -4.96 19.41
N GLU A 11 0.53 -3.75 18.98
CA GLU A 11 0.64 -2.55 19.82
C GLU A 11 -0.30 -2.62 21.03
N PRO A 12 0.15 -2.23 22.24
CA PRO A 12 -0.68 -2.16 23.43
C PRO A 12 -1.57 -0.92 23.39
N TRP A 13 -2.83 -1.07 23.80
CA TRP A 13 -3.81 0.01 23.93
C TRP A 13 -4.48 -0.04 25.31
N ASP A 14 -4.66 1.11 25.93
CA ASP A 14 -5.40 1.18 27.19
C ASP A 14 -6.89 0.88 26.96
N ALA A 15 -7.42 -0.12 27.66
CA ALA A 15 -8.82 -0.53 27.56
C ALA A 15 -9.80 0.60 27.91
N TYR A 16 -9.39 1.54 28.78
CA TYR A 16 -10.20 2.70 29.10
C TYR A 16 -10.20 3.71 27.96
N GLY A 17 -9.02 4.06 27.43
CA GLY A 17 -8.85 4.94 26.27
C GLY A 17 -9.64 4.51 25.04
N VAL A 18 -9.64 3.21 24.70
CA VAL A 18 -10.41 2.63 23.58
C VAL A 18 -11.92 2.89 23.71
N LYS A 19 -12.46 2.95 24.94
CA LYS A 19 -13.90 3.11 25.17
C LYS A 19 -14.32 4.55 25.46
N HIS A 20 -13.37 5.43 25.81
CA HIS A 20 -13.69 6.73 26.39
C HIS A 20 -12.98 7.94 25.75
N GLY A 21 -12.14 7.78 24.73
CA GLY A 21 -11.70 8.97 23.97
C GLY A 21 -10.54 8.82 22.98
N ASP A 22 -9.74 7.76 23.04
CA ASP A 22 -8.55 7.63 22.17
C ASP A 22 -8.87 7.12 20.77
N MET A 23 -10.10 6.66 20.54
CA MET A 23 -10.60 6.17 19.26
C MET A 23 -11.98 6.72 18.98
N ALA A 24 -12.27 6.96 17.69
CA ALA A 24 -13.64 7.19 17.28
C ALA A 24 -14.50 5.92 17.53
N PRO A 25 -15.82 6.04 17.75
CA PRO A 25 -16.67 4.89 18.09
C PRO A 25 -16.63 3.74 17.06
N ASP A 26 -16.52 4.09 15.78
CA ASP A 26 -16.37 3.15 14.67
C ASP A 26 -15.00 2.44 14.69
N GLU A 27 -13.92 3.20 14.94
CA GLU A 27 -12.56 2.68 15.08
C GLU A 27 -12.44 1.71 16.25
N ALA A 28 -13.04 2.06 17.40
CA ALA A 28 -13.10 1.19 18.57
C ALA A 28 -13.84 -0.11 18.25
N HIS A 29 -14.94 -0.05 17.51
CA HIS A 29 -15.69 -1.24 17.10
C HIS A 29 -14.90 -2.14 16.15
N ARG A 30 -14.13 -1.57 15.22
CA ARG A 30 -13.21 -2.32 14.34
C ARG A 30 -12.05 -2.94 15.11
N PHE A 31 -11.46 -2.19 16.03
CA PHE A 31 -10.39 -2.66 16.91
C PHE A 31 -10.83 -3.85 17.77
N LEU A 32 -11.99 -3.74 18.42
CA LEU A 32 -12.56 -4.82 19.26
C LEU A 32 -12.97 -6.06 18.46
N ARG A 33 -13.26 -5.92 17.16
CA ARG A 33 -13.46 -7.05 16.23
C ARG A 33 -12.17 -7.67 15.70
N GLY A 34 -11.01 -7.11 16.07
CA GLY A 34 -9.71 -7.61 15.66
C GLY A 34 -9.31 -7.21 14.24
N GLU A 35 -9.93 -6.18 13.65
CA GLU A 35 -9.59 -5.66 12.31
C GLU A 35 -8.29 -4.84 12.31
N GLY A 36 -7.77 -4.49 13.49
CA GLY A 36 -6.55 -3.71 13.68
C GLY A 36 -6.83 -2.40 14.41
N CYS A 37 -5.77 -1.63 14.70
CA CYS A 37 -5.86 -0.34 15.38
C CYS A 37 -5.68 0.83 14.39
N PRO A 38 -6.03 2.06 14.78
CA PRO A 38 -5.76 3.27 14.00
C PRO A 38 -4.27 3.41 13.65
N ALA A 39 -3.37 3.06 14.57
CA ALA A 39 -1.92 3.14 14.35
C ALA A 39 -1.37 2.11 13.33
N CYS A 40 -2.06 0.99 13.12
CA CYS A 40 -1.77 0.06 12.02
C CYS A 40 -2.68 0.27 10.80
N HIS A 41 -3.47 1.34 10.80
CA HIS A 41 -4.50 1.64 9.81
C HIS A 41 -5.36 0.41 9.51
N PHE A 42 -5.75 -0.33 10.54
CA PHE A 42 -6.58 -1.53 10.42
C PHE A 42 -6.02 -2.56 9.41
N GLY A 43 -4.69 -2.75 9.41
CA GLY A 43 -4.01 -3.69 8.52
C GLY A 43 -3.94 -3.25 7.06
N THR A 44 -4.32 -2.02 6.73
CA THR A 44 -4.19 -1.52 5.35
C THR A 44 -2.73 -1.30 4.98
N LYS A 45 -2.38 -1.77 3.78
CA LYS A 45 -1.03 -1.66 3.23
C LYS A 45 -0.96 -0.47 2.28
N CYS A 46 0.18 0.23 2.29
CA CYS A 46 0.47 1.26 1.31
C CYS A 46 0.41 0.68 -0.11
N ARG A 47 -0.47 1.20 -0.98
CA ARG A 47 -0.64 0.71 -2.36
C ARG A 47 0.61 0.91 -3.22
N ALA A 48 1.40 1.95 -2.95
CA ALA A 48 2.60 2.27 -3.72
C ALA A 48 3.74 1.25 -3.52
N CYS A 49 3.91 0.74 -2.29
CA CYS A 49 4.96 -0.23 -1.96
C CYS A 49 4.42 -1.62 -1.56
N ASN A 50 3.11 -1.83 -1.65
CA ASN A 50 2.41 -3.05 -1.21
C ASN A 50 2.78 -3.49 0.22
N GLY A 51 2.92 -2.53 1.14
CA GLY A 51 3.27 -2.82 2.53
C GLY A 51 4.77 -3.00 2.82
N THR A 52 5.63 -2.99 1.80
CA THR A 52 7.07 -3.24 2.01
C THR A 52 7.82 -2.07 2.66
N GLY A 53 7.25 -0.86 2.60
CA GLY A 53 7.93 0.36 3.05
C GLY A 53 9.07 0.79 2.13
N LYS A 54 9.34 0.08 1.03
CA LYS A 54 10.49 0.34 0.16
C LYS A 54 10.09 1.01 -1.14
N LYS A 55 10.99 1.83 -1.69
CA LYS A 55 10.81 2.48 -3.00
C LYS A 55 10.74 1.42 -4.09
N LYS A 56 9.76 1.53 -4.99
CA LYS A 56 9.61 0.62 -6.13
C LYS A 56 10.79 0.78 -7.09
N CYS A 57 11.38 -0.31 -7.56
CA CYS A 57 12.39 -0.25 -8.62
C CYS A 57 11.74 0.22 -9.92
N LEU A 58 12.31 1.25 -10.53
CA LEU A 58 11.78 1.86 -11.75
C LEU A 58 12.12 1.03 -13.00
N PHE A 59 13.22 0.27 -12.97
CA PHE A 59 13.60 -0.59 -14.10
C PHE A 59 12.66 -1.78 -14.31
N CYS A 60 12.23 -2.44 -13.22
CA CYS A 60 11.34 -3.60 -13.30
C CYS A 60 9.91 -3.32 -12.82
N TYR A 61 9.60 -2.07 -12.45
CA TYR A 61 8.30 -1.64 -11.92
C TYR A 61 7.78 -2.50 -10.76
N GLY A 62 8.66 -2.96 -9.87
CA GLY A 62 8.29 -3.76 -8.71
C GLY A 62 8.16 -5.26 -8.93
N THR A 63 8.39 -5.76 -10.15
CA THR A 63 8.28 -7.19 -10.44
C THR A 63 9.51 -7.99 -10.03
N GLY A 64 10.66 -7.32 -9.89
CA GLY A 64 11.95 -7.95 -9.65
C GLY A 64 12.51 -8.66 -10.88
N LYS A 65 11.83 -8.64 -12.03
CA LYS A 65 12.24 -9.37 -13.23
C LYS A 65 12.19 -8.47 -14.46
N VAL A 66 13.07 -8.73 -15.42
CA VAL A 66 13.09 -8.05 -16.72
C VAL A 66 12.95 -9.08 -17.82
N LYS A 67 12.16 -8.74 -18.85
CA LYS A 67 11.95 -9.62 -19.99
C LYS A 67 13.12 -9.48 -20.95
N VAL A 68 13.90 -10.54 -21.10
CA VAL A 68 14.96 -10.64 -22.10
C VAL A 68 14.41 -11.34 -23.34
N LYS A 69 14.79 -10.84 -24.52
CA LYS A 69 14.48 -11.50 -25.79
C LYS A 69 15.77 -12.03 -26.35
N GLU A 70 15.88 -13.34 -26.45
CA GLU A 70 16.98 -13.98 -27.15
C GLU A 70 16.51 -14.35 -28.55
N ALA A 71 17.30 -13.94 -29.54
CA ALA A 71 17.10 -14.26 -30.94
C ALA A 71 18.16 -15.28 -31.35
N GLN A 72 17.73 -16.50 -31.66
CA GLN A 72 18.62 -17.55 -32.15
C GLN A 72 18.39 -17.77 -33.64
N TYR A 73 19.50 -17.83 -34.38
CA TYR A 73 19.51 -18.14 -35.81
C TYR A 73 20.07 -19.54 -36.01
N TYR A 74 19.38 -20.36 -36.80
CA TYR A 74 19.91 -21.64 -37.24
C TYR A 74 19.71 -21.84 -38.74
N TRP A 75 20.60 -22.65 -39.32
CA TRP A 75 20.57 -23.03 -40.72
C TRP A 75 19.88 -24.38 -40.88
N ASP A 76 18.93 -24.47 -41.81
CA ASP A 76 18.29 -25.74 -42.15
C ASP A 76 18.98 -26.44 -43.33
N TYR A 77 18.61 -27.71 -43.56
CA TYR A 77 19.14 -28.51 -44.66
C TYR A 77 18.74 -28.00 -46.06
N THR A 78 17.83 -27.01 -46.15
CA THR A 78 17.39 -26.39 -47.41
C THR A 78 18.14 -25.10 -47.73
N GLY A 79 19.06 -24.68 -46.87
CA GLY A 79 19.82 -23.45 -47.08
C GLY A 79 19.17 -22.20 -46.46
N ARG A 80 18.05 -22.32 -45.74
CA ARG A 80 17.32 -21.18 -45.18
C ARG A 80 17.74 -20.90 -43.74
N TYR A 81 17.76 -19.62 -43.40
CA TYR A 81 17.91 -19.15 -42.03
C TYR A 81 16.56 -19.05 -41.34
N HIS A 82 16.45 -19.60 -40.14
CA HIS A 82 15.28 -19.45 -39.27
C HIS A 82 15.61 -18.58 -38.07
N LEU A 83 14.69 -17.67 -37.72
CA LEU A 83 14.78 -16.86 -36.50
C LEU A 83 13.81 -17.42 -35.46
N VAL A 84 14.36 -17.85 -34.32
CA VAL A 84 13.56 -18.20 -33.14
C VAL A 84 13.70 -17.08 -32.12
N GLN A 85 12.58 -16.53 -31.68
CA GLN A 85 12.54 -15.57 -30.58
C GLN A 85 12.06 -16.27 -29.32
N LYS A 86 12.93 -16.39 -28.32
CA LYS A 86 12.59 -16.87 -26.99
C LYS A 86 12.52 -15.68 -26.04
N ALA A 87 11.47 -15.64 -25.22
CA ALA A 87 11.35 -14.62 -24.19
C ALA A 87 11.53 -15.27 -22.82
N GLU A 88 12.53 -14.81 -22.07
CA GLU A 88 12.84 -15.30 -20.73
C GLU A 88 12.78 -14.14 -19.73
N PHE A 89 12.69 -14.47 -18.44
CA PHE A 89 12.64 -13.48 -17.36
C PHE A 89 13.88 -13.62 -16.49
N GLU A 90 14.76 -12.63 -16.57
CA GLU A 90 15.96 -12.56 -15.75
C GLU A 90 15.71 -11.67 -14.51
N PRO A 91 16.40 -11.90 -13.39
CA PRO A 91 16.30 -11.01 -12.24
C PRO A 91 16.77 -9.60 -12.61
N CYS A 92 16.02 -8.59 -12.18
CA CYS A 92 16.38 -7.20 -12.41
C CYS A 92 17.71 -6.89 -11.72
N LEU A 93 18.68 -6.39 -12.46
CA LEU A 93 20.04 -6.12 -11.97
C LEU A 93 20.09 -4.98 -10.95
N GLU A 94 19.19 -3.99 -11.09
CA GLU A 94 19.17 -2.82 -10.19
C GLU A 94 18.68 -3.18 -8.78
N CYS A 95 17.55 -3.91 -8.69
CA CYS A 95 17.00 -4.34 -7.41
C CYS A 95 17.41 -5.76 -7.01
N LYS A 96 18.30 -6.40 -7.79
CA LYS A 96 18.78 -7.78 -7.60
C LYS A 96 17.65 -8.79 -7.40
N GLY A 97 16.59 -8.67 -8.20
CA GLY A 97 15.46 -9.60 -8.12
C GLY A 97 14.37 -9.25 -7.11
N THR A 98 14.58 -8.27 -6.23
CA THR A 98 13.63 -7.99 -5.12
C THR A 98 12.41 -7.15 -5.53
N GLY A 99 12.52 -6.41 -6.63
CA GLY A 99 11.49 -5.46 -7.08
C GLY A 99 11.53 -4.10 -6.37
N PHE A 100 12.25 -3.97 -5.27
CA PHE A 100 12.29 -2.74 -4.47
C PHE A 100 13.73 -2.28 -4.21
N LEU A 101 13.93 -0.98 -4.10
CA LEU A 101 15.20 -0.36 -3.77
C LEU A 101 15.36 -0.26 -2.24
N GLY A 102 16.58 0.03 -1.78
CA GLY A 102 16.86 0.21 -0.35
C GLY A 102 16.25 1.48 0.24
N ASP A 103 15.91 2.47 -0.60
CA ASP A 103 15.33 3.73 -0.17
C ASP A 103 13.91 3.55 0.40
N PRO A 104 13.51 4.37 1.38
CA PRO A 104 12.15 4.36 1.90
C PRO A 104 11.14 4.74 0.80
N CYS A 105 9.95 4.15 0.88
CA CYS A 105 8.85 4.48 -0.03
C CYS A 105 8.45 5.95 0.15
N PRO A 106 8.40 6.75 -0.94
CA PRO A 106 8.10 8.18 -0.84
C PRO A 106 6.65 8.46 -0.41
N THR A 107 5.74 7.51 -0.63
CA THR A 107 4.33 7.68 -0.26
C THR A 107 4.10 7.45 1.23
N CYS A 108 4.68 6.39 1.81
CA CYS A 108 4.46 6.03 3.21
C CYS A 108 5.64 6.38 4.14
N GLY A 109 6.69 7.00 3.62
CA GLY A 109 7.89 7.36 4.39
C GLY A 109 8.63 6.16 4.99
N GLY A 110 8.47 4.97 4.43
CA GLY A 110 9.09 3.75 4.97
C GLY A 110 8.19 2.88 5.83
N THR A 111 7.02 3.37 6.26
CA THR A 111 6.16 2.65 7.23
C THR A 111 5.44 1.43 6.64
N GLY A 112 5.32 1.36 5.31
CA GLY A 112 4.49 0.35 4.64
C GLY A 112 2.99 0.58 4.80
N LYS A 113 2.56 1.60 5.54
CA LYS A 113 1.15 1.92 5.81
C LYS A 113 0.71 3.15 4.99
N PRO A 114 -0.58 3.32 4.67
CA PRO A 114 -1.04 4.57 4.04
C PRO A 114 -0.68 5.77 4.92
N SER A 115 -0.17 6.85 4.32
CA SER A 115 0.17 8.08 5.04
C SER A 115 -1.09 8.92 5.26
N GLY A 116 -1.70 8.76 6.43
CA GLY A 116 -2.99 9.36 6.74
C GLY A 116 -4.14 8.61 6.06
N GLY A 117 -5.28 8.50 6.75
CA GLY A 117 -6.49 7.93 6.16
C GLY A 117 -6.84 8.62 4.84
N ASP A 118 -7.54 7.91 3.94
CA ASP A 118 -8.00 8.51 2.69
C ASP A 118 -8.76 9.81 3.04
N PRO A 119 -8.31 10.98 2.52
CA PRO A 119 -8.94 12.26 2.83
C PRO A 119 -10.44 12.26 2.55
N LEU A 120 -10.87 11.48 1.55
CA LEU A 120 -12.27 11.32 1.18
C LEU A 120 -13.03 10.49 2.22
N GLU A 121 -12.48 9.36 2.67
CA GLU A 121 -13.09 8.53 3.72
C GLU A 121 -13.24 9.31 5.01
N ALA A 122 -12.22 10.08 5.38
CA ALA A 122 -12.30 10.94 6.56
C ALA A 122 -13.37 12.04 6.38
N ALA A 123 -13.63 12.50 5.15
CA ALA A 123 -14.66 13.50 4.87
C ALA A 123 -16.05 12.88 4.90
N ILE A 124 -16.21 11.67 4.36
CA ILE A 124 -17.45 10.89 4.41
C ILE A 124 -17.83 10.60 5.86
N SER A 125 -16.88 10.15 6.68
CA SER A 125 -17.11 9.94 8.11
C SER A 125 -17.57 11.22 8.84
N GLU A 126 -17.01 12.39 8.49
CA GLU A 126 -17.46 13.68 9.06
C GLU A 126 -18.86 14.08 8.56
N ILE A 127 -19.20 13.79 7.30
CA ILE A 127 -20.54 14.01 6.74
C ILE A 127 -21.57 13.10 7.42
N GLU A 128 -21.23 11.85 7.71
CA GLU A 128 -22.14 10.91 8.37
C GLU A 128 -22.33 11.22 9.87
N ALA A 129 -21.33 11.84 10.51
CA ALA A 129 -21.37 12.20 11.93
C ALA A 129 -21.91 13.61 12.20
N SER A 130 -22.16 14.41 11.17
CA SER A 130 -22.54 15.82 11.26
C SER A 130 -23.83 16.09 10.49
N ASP A 131 -24.65 17.01 10.98
CA ASP A 131 -25.82 17.53 10.26
C ASP A 131 -25.43 18.69 9.29
N GLU A 132 -24.14 19.00 9.16
CA GLU A 132 -23.62 20.01 8.23
C GLU A 132 -23.76 19.58 6.76
N ASP A 133 -23.90 20.56 5.86
CA ASP A 133 -23.97 20.31 4.43
C ASP A 133 -22.68 19.65 3.92
N ALA A 134 -22.84 18.52 3.21
CA ALA A 134 -21.72 17.75 2.69
C ALA A 134 -20.78 18.58 1.80
N ILE A 135 -21.32 19.56 1.08
CA ILE A 135 -20.58 20.46 0.20
C ILE A 135 -19.65 21.39 1.02
N GLU A 136 -20.10 21.90 2.18
CA GLU A 136 -19.26 22.72 3.05
C GLU A 136 -18.09 21.91 3.64
N ILE A 137 -18.37 20.70 4.11
CA ILE A 137 -17.34 19.79 4.64
C ILE A 137 -16.27 19.50 3.56
N LEU A 138 -16.70 19.21 2.34
CA LEU A 138 -15.79 18.92 1.22
C LEU A 138 -14.97 20.14 0.79
N HIS A 139 -15.53 21.36 0.83
CA HIS A 139 -14.78 22.59 0.55
C HIS A 139 -13.78 22.95 1.66
N ARG A 140 -14.19 22.85 2.93
CA ARG A 140 -13.32 23.08 4.10
C ARG A 140 -12.11 22.15 4.08
N ARG A 141 -12.32 20.90 3.65
CA ARG A 141 -11.26 19.89 3.46
C ARG A 141 -10.51 20.00 2.13
N ARG A 142 -10.84 20.97 1.28
CA ARG A 142 -10.22 21.22 -0.05
C ARG A 142 -10.32 20.04 -1.01
N LEU A 143 -11.34 19.19 -0.85
CA LEU A 143 -11.62 18.05 -1.74
C LEU A 143 -12.45 18.48 -2.95
N LEU A 144 -13.17 19.60 -2.84
CA LEU A 144 -13.82 20.30 -3.95
C LEU A 144 -13.25 21.72 -4.08
N LYS A 145 -12.97 22.12 -5.32
CA LYS A 145 -12.69 23.53 -5.66
C LYS A 145 -14.00 24.19 -6.04
N TRP A 146 -14.16 25.45 -5.63
CA TRP A 146 -15.27 26.31 -6.04
C TRP A 146 -15.26 26.56 -7.54
#